data_AF-A0A2G5C7N2-F1
#
_entry.id   AF-A0A2G5C7N2-F1
#
_cell.length_a   1.000
_cell.length_b   1.000
_cell.length_c   1.000
_cell.angle_alpha   90.00
_cell.angle_beta   90.00
_cell.angle_gamma   90.00
#
_symmetry.space_group_name_H-M   'P 1'
#
loop_
_entity.id
_entity.type
_entity.pdbx_description
1 polymer ?
#
loop_
_entity_poly.entity_id
_entity_poly.type
_entity_poly.pdbx_seq_one_letter_code
_entity_poly.pdbx_strand_id
1 'polypeptide(L)'
;MLARLGFWRNKFASSSIISFIFVTISQFSLTLIPHYFSSFSFLAQLSLSALLLLAISGLGKACRLFLLRVHALAPAFVFFNILFIWGVHVTVIRKEIALLWNIVFNAECILLIFGLYSIVYGDPGLVAYKEGELLQNEFSDIKSDTEDHRSLKVDPFCEQHIPKNSLPMTRIRYCKYCRAYIRGFDHHCPAFGNCIGKNNHLLFMALLVGFVMVEASYIACSTQCKQ
;
A
#
# COMPACT_ATOMS: atom_id res chain seq x y z
N MET A 1 22.57 0.10 21.22
CA MET A 1 22.18 -0.15 19.81
C MET A 1 21.44 -1.48 19.63
N LEU A 2 21.91 -2.59 20.20
CA LEU A 2 21.27 -3.92 20.12
C LEU A 2 19.87 -4.01 20.78
N ALA A 3 19.65 -3.35 21.92
CA ALA A 3 18.33 -3.31 22.57
C ALA A 3 17.27 -2.50 21.78
N ARG A 4 17.69 -1.47 21.03
CA ARG A 4 16.80 -0.73 20.12
C ARG A 4 16.45 -1.57 18.89
N LEU A 5 17.39 -2.32 18.33
CA LEU A 5 17.12 -3.25 17.23
C LEU A 5 16.15 -4.38 17.65
N GLY A 6 16.30 -4.94 18.86
CA GLY A 6 15.39 -5.94 19.40
C GLY A 6 13.96 -5.42 19.61
N PHE A 7 13.81 -4.20 20.14
CA PHE A 7 12.50 -3.56 20.35
C PHE A 7 11.77 -3.28 19.02
N TRP A 8 12.47 -2.74 18.02
CA TRP A 8 11.89 -2.47 16.71
C TRP A 8 11.56 -3.76 15.93
N ARG A 9 12.40 -4.81 16.05
CA ARG A 9 12.13 -6.13 15.48
C ARG A 9 10.87 -6.77 16.09
N ASN A 10 10.70 -6.70 17.40
CA ASN A 10 9.53 -7.25 18.09
C ASN A 10 8.25 -6.48 17.72
N LYS A 11 8.33 -5.15 17.60
CA LYS A 11 7.18 -4.33 17.18
C LYS A 11 6.78 -4.58 15.72
N PHE A 12 7.76 -4.77 14.83
CA PHE A 12 7.51 -5.12 13.43
C PHE A 12 6.93 -6.54 13.27
N ALA A 13 7.46 -7.52 14.01
CA ALA A 13 6.95 -8.88 14.04
C ALA A 13 5.51 -8.92 14.57
N SER A 14 5.21 -8.24 15.67
CA SER A 14 3.86 -8.11 16.22
C SER A 14 2.88 -7.49 15.22
N SER A 15 3.28 -6.41 14.54
CA SER A 15 2.44 -5.74 13.52
C SER A 15 2.15 -6.64 12.32
N SER A 16 3.12 -7.46 11.92
CA SER A 16 3.00 -8.41 10.81
C SER A 16 2.07 -9.57 11.18
N ILE A 17 2.22 -10.14 12.38
CA ILE A 17 1.32 -11.19 12.89
C ILE A 17 -0.13 -10.69 12.96
N ILE A 18 -0.36 -9.47 13.45
CA ILE A 18 -1.69 -8.85 13.48
C ILE A 18 -2.27 -8.74 12.07
N SER A 19 -1.46 -8.35 11.08
CA SER A 19 -1.90 -8.24 9.69
C SER A 19 -2.29 -9.60 9.12
N PHE A 20 -1.49 -10.63 9.37
CA PHE A 20 -1.77 -12.01 8.95
C PHE A 20 -3.07 -12.57 9.56
N ILE A 21 -3.27 -12.39 10.88
CA ILE A 21 -4.49 -12.81 11.58
C ILE A 21 -5.70 -12.10 10.98
N PHE A 22 -5.61 -10.79 10.77
CA PHE A 22 -6.70 -9.98 10.24
C PHE A 22 -7.06 -10.38 8.79
N VAL A 23 -6.06 -10.62 7.94
CA VAL A 23 -6.28 -11.15 6.58
C VAL A 23 -7.01 -12.49 6.66
N THR A 24 -6.49 -13.45 7.42
CA THR A 24 -7.06 -14.79 7.53
C THR A 24 -8.52 -14.74 7.99
N ILE A 25 -8.81 -13.96 9.05
CA ILE A 25 -10.18 -13.80 9.56
C ILE A 25 -11.09 -13.14 8.50
N SER A 26 -10.62 -12.08 7.84
CA SER A 26 -11.43 -11.36 6.84
C SER A 26 -11.76 -12.24 5.64
N GLN A 27 -10.77 -12.96 5.11
CA GLN A 27 -10.93 -13.82 3.95
C GLN A 27 -11.78 -15.04 4.28
N PHE A 28 -11.53 -15.70 5.41
CA PHE A 28 -12.39 -16.80 5.86
C PHE A 28 -13.85 -16.33 6.01
N SER A 29 -14.09 -15.20 6.69
CA SER A 29 -15.44 -14.67 6.87
C SER A 29 -16.12 -14.33 5.53
N LEU A 30 -15.38 -13.79 4.56
CA LEU A 30 -15.90 -13.53 3.21
C LEU A 30 -16.28 -14.81 2.47
N THR A 31 -15.48 -15.87 2.58
CA THR A 31 -15.79 -17.16 1.95
C THR A 31 -17.04 -17.84 2.52
N LEU A 32 -17.40 -17.54 3.76
CA LEU A 32 -18.60 -18.08 4.41
C LEU A 32 -19.89 -17.42 3.89
N ILE A 33 -19.83 -16.19 3.38
CA ILE A 33 -21.04 -15.47 2.93
C ILE A 33 -21.77 -16.22 1.80
N PRO A 34 -21.13 -16.58 0.68
CA PRO A 34 -21.80 -17.34 -0.38
C PRO A 34 -22.22 -18.74 0.05
N HIS A 35 -21.63 -19.31 1.10
CA HIS A 35 -21.98 -20.63 1.61
C HIS A 35 -23.26 -20.61 2.43
N TYR A 36 -23.36 -19.73 3.43
CA TYR A 36 -24.53 -19.63 4.30
C TYR A 36 -25.68 -18.83 3.71
N PHE A 37 -25.40 -17.85 2.85
CA PHE A 37 -26.39 -16.99 2.22
C PHE A 37 -26.56 -17.32 0.73
N SER A 38 -26.45 -18.60 0.36
CA SER A 38 -26.56 -19.07 -1.03
C SER A 38 -27.90 -18.73 -1.69
N SER A 39 -28.98 -18.62 -0.89
CA SER A 39 -30.32 -18.24 -1.36
C SER A 39 -30.48 -16.74 -1.67
N PHE A 40 -29.53 -15.90 -1.28
CA PHE A 40 -29.61 -14.45 -1.50
C PHE A 40 -29.17 -14.09 -2.91
N SER A 41 -29.68 -12.96 -3.44
CA SER A 41 -29.21 -12.43 -4.73
C SER A 41 -27.73 -12.05 -4.66
N PHE A 42 -27.04 -12.09 -5.81
CA PHE A 42 -25.64 -11.71 -5.90
C PHE A 42 -25.36 -10.29 -5.36
N LEU A 43 -26.26 -9.33 -5.65
CA LEU A 43 -26.16 -7.97 -5.12
C LEU A 43 -26.29 -7.90 -3.60
N ALA A 44 -27.16 -8.72 -3.01
CA ALA A 44 -27.31 -8.80 -1.56
C ALA A 44 -26.08 -9.44 -0.90
N GLN A 45 -25.51 -10.49 -1.50
CA GLN A 45 -24.25 -11.10 -1.04
C GLN A 45 -23.08 -10.12 -1.12
N LEU A 46 -22.97 -9.35 -2.22
CA LEU A 46 -21.94 -8.31 -2.36
C LEU A 46 -22.10 -7.22 -1.30
N SER A 47 -23.32 -6.79 -1.04
CA SER A 47 -23.64 -5.79 -0.01
C SER A 47 -23.26 -6.30 1.39
N LEU A 48 -23.55 -7.57 1.69
CA LEU A 48 -23.19 -8.20 2.96
C LEU A 48 -21.67 -8.31 3.12
N SER A 49 -20.94 -8.68 2.06
CA SER A 49 -19.48 -8.71 2.04
C SER A 49 -18.88 -7.34 2.30
N ALA A 50 -19.44 -6.28 1.70
CA ALA A 50 -19.02 -4.90 1.94
C ALA A 50 -19.25 -4.47 3.40
N LEU A 51 -20.45 -4.75 3.95
CA LEU A 51 -20.76 -4.46 5.36
C LEU A 51 -19.84 -5.21 6.33
N LEU A 52 -19.56 -6.49 6.05
CA LEU A 52 -18.65 -7.30 6.84
C LEU A 52 -17.23 -6.72 6.81
N LEU A 53 -16.72 -6.35 5.64
CA LEU A 53 -15.41 -5.71 5.52
C LEU A 53 -15.33 -4.37 6.27
N LEU A 54 -16.41 -3.57 6.24
CA LEU A 54 -16.50 -2.33 7.02
C LEU A 54 -16.51 -2.61 8.52
N ALA A 55 -17.26 -3.61 8.98
CA ALA A 55 -17.32 -4.02 10.38
C ALA A 55 -15.95 -4.53 10.86
N ILE A 56 -15.31 -5.42 10.11
CA ILE A 56 -13.97 -5.96 10.40
C ILE A 56 -12.94 -4.81 10.42
N SER A 57 -13.00 -3.88 9.46
CA SER A 57 -12.14 -2.70 9.43
C SER A 57 -12.36 -1.76 10.61
N GLY A 58 -13.61 -1.52 11.00
CA GLY A 58 -14.00 -0.67 12.12
C GLY A 58 -13.59 -1.26 13.47
N LEU A 59 -13.93 -2.53 13.71
CA LEU A 59 -13.51 -3.29 14.90
C LEU A 59 -11.99 -3.39 14.97
N GLY A 60 -11.33 -3.64 13.84
CA GLY A 60 -9.88 -3.62 13.75
C GLY A 60 -9.29 -2.27 14.15
N LYS A 61 -9.87 -1.15 13.68
CA LYS A 61 -9.43 0.20 14.07
C LYS A 61 -9.64 0.44 15.57
N ALA A 62 -10.80 0.08 16.11
CA ALA A 62 -11.12 0.22 17.53
C ALA A 62 -10.20 -0.61 18.43
N CYS A 63 -10.03 -1.91 18.14
CA CYS A 63 -9.11 -2.78 18.87
C CYS A 63 -7.66 -2.29 18.80
N ARG A 64 -7.20 -1.78 17.65
CA ARG A 64 -5.83 -1.26 17.51
C ARG A 64 -5.59 0.01 18.32
N LEU A 65 -6.59 0.90 18.40
CA LEU A 65 -6.55 2.11 19.21
C LEU A 65 -6.59 1.78 20.71
N PHE A 66 -7.38 0.78 21.10
CA PHE A 66 -7.64 0.47 22.50
C PHE A 66 -6.61 -0.48 23.14
N LEU A 67 -6.13 -1.51 22.43
CA LEU A 67 -5.37 -2.61 23.04
C LEU A 67 -3.85 -2.58 22.81
N LEU A 68 -3.36 -2.09 21.66
CA LEU A 68 -1.99 -2.41 21.24
C LEU A 68 -1.10 -1.25 20.80
N ARG A 69 -1.61 -0.03 20.54
CA ARG A 69 -0.80 1.13 20.09
C ARG A 69 0.19 0.80 18.94
N VAL A 70 -0.14 -0.24 18.17
CA VAL A 70 0.67 -0.84 17.11
C VAL A 70 -0.15 -0.75 15.83
N HIS A 71 0.41 -0.08 14.82
CA HIS A 71 -0.20 0.04 13.52
C HIS A 71 0.11 -1.22 12.71
N ALA A 72 -0.93 -1.90 12.21
CA ALA A 72 -0.74 -2.91 11.18
C ALA A 72 -0.05 -2.27 9.97
N LEU A 73 0.96 -2.94 9.42
CA LEU A 73 1.63 -2.46 8.21
C LEU A 73 0.70 -2.75 7.04
N ALA A 74 0.14 -1.70 6.44
CA ALA A 74 -0.70 -1.85 5.26
C ALA A 74 -0.01 -2.64 4.11
N PRO A 75 1.32 -2.56 3.90
CA PRO A 75 2.01 -3.45 2.95
C PRO A 75 2.02 -4.92 3.35
N ALA A 76 2.15 -5.20 4.64
CA ALA A 76 2.08 -6.58 5.13
C ALA A 76 0.68 -7.16 4.93
N PHE A 77 -0.38 -6.37 5.11
CA PHE A 77 -1.76 -6.79 4.82
C PHE A 77 -1.93 -7.20 3.35
N VAL A 78 -1.45 -6.38 2.40
CA VAL A 78 -1.50 -6.71 0.96
C VAL A 78 -0.70 -7.98 0.67
N PHE A 79 0.52 -8.10 1.21
CA PHE A 79 1.36 -9.28 1.02
C PHE A 79 0.71 -10.57 1.54
N PHE A 80 0.19 -10.56 2.77
CA PHE A 80 -0.47 -11.73 3.34
C PHE A 80 -1.76 -12.10 2.62
N ASN A 81 -2.47 -11.12 2.04
CA ASN A 81 -3.64 -11.40 1.23
C ASN A 81 -3.28 -12.18 -0.04
N ILE A 82 -2.21 -11.78 -0.76
CA ILE A 82 -1.70 -12.54 -1.91
C ILE A 82 -1.30 -13.96 -1.49
N LEU A 83 -0.54 -14.10 -0.39
CA LEU A 83 -0.12 -15.41 0.11
C LEU A 83 -1.29 -16.30 0.52
N PHE A 84 -2.33 -15.72 1.11
CA PHE A 84 -3.53 -16.47 1.49
C PHE A 84 -4.22 -17.03 0.24
N ILE A 85 -4.50 -16.18 -0.74
CA ILE A 85 -5.13 -16.57 -2.01
C ILE A 85 -4.30 -17.65 -2.72
N TRP A 86 -2.99 -17.44 -2.80
CA TRP A 86 -2.08 -18.39 -3.42
C TRP A 86 -2.02 -19.73 -2.65
N GLY A 87 -2.04 -19.67 -1.31
CA GLY A 87 -2.08 -20.84 -0.45
C GLY A 87 -3.37 -21.67 -0.63
N VAL A 88 -4.52 -21.02 -0.70
CA VAL A 88 -5.81 -21.68 -1.00
C VAL A 88 -5.76 -22.32 -2.39
N HIS A 89 -5.21 -21.61 -3.38
CA HIS A 89 -5.05 -22.16 -4.72
C HIS A 89 -4.20 -23.44 -4.72
N VAL A 90 -3.03 -23.39 -4.08
CA VAL A 90 -2.08 -24.51 -4.05
C VAL A 90 -2.60 -25.69 -3.23
N THR A 91 -3.42 -25.47 -2.21
CA THR A 91 -3.88 -26.56 -1.32
C THR A 91 -5.21 -27.16 -1.74
N VAL A 92 -6.13 -26.33 -2.23
CA VAL A 92 -7.52 -26.70 -2.55
C VAL A 92 -7.76 -26.72 -4.05
N ILE A 93 -7.58 -25.59 -4.74
CA ILE A 93 -8.10 -25.38 -6.10
C ILE A 93 -7.29 -26.15 -7.16
N ARG A 94 -5.97 -26.23 -7.01
CA ARG A 94 -5.05 -26.78 -8.04
C ARG A 94 -5.38 -28.21 -8.48
N LYS A 95 -6.12 -28.97 -7.68
CA LYS A 95 -6.45 -30.38 -7.94
C LYS A 95 -7.58 -30.52 -8.96
N GLU A 96 -8.43 -29.49 -9.06
CA GLU A 96 -9.68 -29.52 -9.84
C GLU A 96 -9.58 -28.73 -11.15
N ILE A 97 -8.47 -28.03 -11.40
CA ILE A 97 -8.31 -27.14 -12.57
C ILE A 97 -7.32 -27.70 -13.59
N ALA A 98 -7.51 -27.32 -14.85
CA ALA A 98 -6.57 -27.69 -15.91
C ALA A 98 -5.16 -27.12 -15.68
N LEU A 99 -4.14 -27.85 -16.17
CA LEU A 99 -2.73 -27.48 -16.00
C LEU A 99 -2.43 -26.04 -16.48
N LEU A 100 -3.00 -25.62 -17.60
CA LEU A 100 -2.81 -24.29 -18.15
C LEU A 100 -3.25 -23.20 -17.16
N TRP A 101 -4.47 -23.33 -16.61
CA TRP A 101 -5.00 -22.38 -15.63
C TRP A 101 -4.17 -22.36 -14.36
N ASN A 102 -3.68 -23.52 -13.91
CA ASN A 102 -2.77 -23.59 -12.79
C ASN A 102 -1.45 -22.83 -13.06
N ILE A 103 -0.86 -22.98 -14.26
CA ILE A 103 0.37 -22.26 -14.63
C ILE A 103 0.12 -20.75 -14.66
N VAL A 104 -0.97 -20.32 -15.31
CA VAL A 104 -1.34 -18.89 -15.40
C VAL A 104 -1.50 -18.29 -14.01
N PHE A 105 -2.27 -18.92 -13.13
CA PHE A 105 -2.51 -18.41 -11.78
C PHE A 105 -1.21 -18.28 -10.96
N ASN A 106 -0.33 -19.29 -11.01
CA ASN A 106 0.95 -19.21 -10.32
C ASN A 106 1.83 -18.09 -10.88
N ALA A 107 1.84 -17.90 -12.20
CA ALA A 107 2.57 -16.81 -12.83
C ALA A 107 2.02 -15.44 -12.39
N GLU A 108 0.71 -15.26 -12.35
CA GLU A 108 0.07 -14.04 -11.86
C GLU A 108 0.46 -13.73 -10.40
N CYS A 109 0.40 -14.72 -9.50
CA CYS A 109 0.83 -14.55 -8.10
C CYS A 109 2.31 -14.18 -7.98
N ILE A 110 3.19 -14.83 -8.73
CA ILE A 110 4.63 -14.54 -8.73
C ILE A 110 4.89 -13.11 -9.22
N LEU A 111 4.23 -12.70 -10.31
CA LEU A 111 4.35 -11.34 -10.86
C LEU A 111 3.83 -10.29 -9.87
N LEU A 112 2.74 -10.56 -9.15
CA LEU A 112 2.25 -9.67 -8.08
C LEU A 112 3.23 -9.56 -6.91
N ILE A 113 3.81 -10.67 -6.46
CA ILE A 113 4.80 -10.64 -5.37
C ILE A 113 6.04 -9.86 -5.80
N PHE A 114 6.53 -10.10 -7.02
CA PHE A 114 7.66 -9.38 -7.58
C PHE A 114 7.35 -7.88 -7.71
N GLY A 115 6.21 -7.53 -8.30
CA GLY A 115 5.79 -6.14 -8.46
C GLY A 115 5.58 -5.45 -7.10
N LEU A 116 5.02 -6.15 -6.10
CA LEU A 116 4.87 -5.64 -4.74
C LEU A 116 6.23 -5.34 -4.11
N TYR A 117 7.19 -6.24 -4.26
CA TYR A 117 8.56 -6.00 -3.82
C TYR A 117 9.15 -4.76 -4.53
N SER A 118 9.02 -4.70 -5.85
CA SER A 118 9.54 -3.59 -6.66
C SER A 118 8.90 -2.24 -6.30
N ILE A 119 7.60 -2.18 -5.98
CA ILE A 119 6.95 -0.91 -5.64
C ILE A 119 7.22 -0.46 -4.20
N VAL A 120 7.38 -1.41 -3.27
CA VAL A 120 7.68 -1.11 -1.86
C VAL A 120 9.10 -0.56 -1.72
N TYR A 121 10.06 -1.17 -2.41
CA TYR A 121 11.49 -0.85 -2.26
C TYR A 121 12.06 0.01 -3.40
N GLY A 122 11.32 0.15 -4.50
CA GLY A 122 11.76 0.93 -5.66
C GLY A 122 11.79 2.43 -5.41
N ASP A 123 12.66 3.12 -6.14
CA ASP A 123 12.73 4.58 -6.12
C ASP A 123 11.46 5.18 -6.77
N PRO A 124 10.65 5.97 -6.04
CA PRO A 124 9.49 6.66 -6.62
C PRO A 124 9.87 7.85 -7.51
N GLY A 125 11.15 8.23 -7.54
CA GLY A 125 11.66 9.43 -8.19
C GLY A 125 12.15 10.46 -7.18
N LEU A 126 12.92 10.01 -6.19
CA LEU A 126 13.53 10.86 -5.16
C LEU A 126 14.44 11.91 -5.80
N VAL A 127 14.27 13.17 -5.38
CA VAL A 127 15.12 14.28 -5.81
C VAL A 127 16.10 14.58 -4.67
N ALA A 128 17.40 14.36 -4.92
CA ALA A 128 18.45 14.78 -4.01
C ALA A 128 18.61 16.31 -4.09
N TYR A 129 18.33 17.02 -3.00
CA TYR A 129 18.66 18.43 -2.89
C TYR A 129 20.11 18.53 -2.43
N LYS A 130 20.96 19.26 -3.16
CA LYS A 130 22.31 19.57 -2.67
C LYS A 130 22.16 20.64 -1.59
N GLU A 131 22.67 20.36 -0.40
CA GLU A 131 22.66 21.25 0.78
C GLU A 131 23.28 22.65 0.52
N GLY A 132 23.96 22.86 -0.61
CA GLY A 132 24.61 24.12 -0.97
C GLY A 132 23.72 25.21 -1.61
N GLU A 133 22.51 24.91 -2.07
CA GLU A 133 21.62 25.93 -2.70
C GLU A 133 20.79 26.74 -1.69
N LEU A 134 20.68 26.28 -0.44
CA LEU A 134 19.99 27.02 0.64
C LEU A 134 20.82 28.24 1.10
N LEU A 135 22.15 28.13 1.10
CA LEU A 135 23.04 29.20 1.57
C LEU A 135 23.26 30.33 0.56
N GLN A 136 22.99 30.11 -0.74
CA GLN A 136 23.16 31.15 -1.75
C GLN A 136 21.97 32.13 -1.76
N ASN A 137 20.77 31.66 -1.41
CA ASN A 137 19.56 32.49 -1.36
C ASN A 137 19.42 33.25 -0.03
N GLU A 138 20.05 32.79 1.06
CA GLU A 138 20.04 33.55 2.33
C GLU A 138 21.02 34.74 2.35
N PHE A 139 22.00 34.81 1.43
CA PHE A 139 22.99 35.90 1.41
C PHE A 139 22.59 37.12 0.56
N SER A 140 21.55 37.01 -0.28
CA SER A 140 21.07 38.14 -1.09
C SER A 140 20.07 39.05 -0.37
N ASP A 141 19.47 38.60 0.73
CA ASP A 141 18.39 39.33 1.43
C ASP A 141 18.79 39.96 2.77
N ILE A 142 20.08 40.02 3.11
CA ILE A 142 20.55 40.79 4.27
C ILE A 142 20.67 42.27 3.88
N LYS A 143 19.54 42.97 3.76
CA LYS A 143 19.41 44.38 4.16
C LYS A 143 18.05 44.63 4.78
N SER A 144 18.10 45.36 5.90
CA SER A 144 17.05 46.00 6.71
C SER A 144 16.24 45.15 7.71
N ASP A 145 16.69 45.28 8.97
CA ASP A 145 15.92 45.77 10.12
C ASP A 145 15.13 44.81 11.03
N THR A 146 15.74 44.62 12.22
CA THR A 146 15.20 44.63 13.60
C THR A 146 14.10 43.66 14.06
N GLU A 147 14.52 42.83 15.02
CA GLU A 147 13.89 42.46 16.30
C GLU A 147 12.45 41.87 16.36
N ASP A 148 12.44 40.61 16.78
CA ASP A 148 11.69 40.03 17.91
C ASP A 148 10.44 39.15 17.65
N HIS A 149 10.49 38.00 18.33
CA HIS A 149 9.48 36.96 18.58
C HIS A 149 8.46 36.59 17.49
N ARG A 150 8.51 35.33 17.01
CA ARG A 150 7.39 34.33 17.04
C ARG A 150 7.62 33.14 16.07
N SER A 151 7.52 31.92 16.64
CA SER A 151 7.19 30.63 16.00
C SER A 151 8.00 30.18 14.78
N LEU A 152 8.73 29.07 14.92
CA LEU A 152 9.23 28.23 13.83
C LEU A 152 8.03 27.66 13.03
N LYS A 153 7.46 28.48 12.14
CA LYS A 153 6.62 28.02 11.05
C LYS A 153 7.56 27.42 10.01
N VAL A 154 7.39 26.13 9.76
CA VAL A 154 7.96 25.50 8.57
C VAL A 154 7.21 26.10 7.38
N ASP A 155 7.80 27.12 6.76
CA ASP A 155 7.17 27.88 5.70
C ASP A 155 6.93 27.02 4.45
N PRO A 156 5.76 27.17 3.80
CA PRO A 156 5.49 26.57 2.49
C PRO A 156 6.12 27.45 1.41
N PHE A 157 7.43 27.65 1.44
CA PHE A 157 8.13 28.49 0.45
C PHE A 157 8.97 27.63 -0.48
N CYS A 158 8.33 26.98 -1.46
CA CYS A 158 8.98 26.39 -2.63
C CYS A 158 7.96 26.13 -3.75
N GLU A 159 7.13 27.12 -4.11
CA GLU A 159 6.21 27.01 -5.26
C GLU A 159 6.50 28.03 -6.37
N GLN A 160 7.53 28.88 -6.23
CA GLN A 160 7.75 30.00 -7.14
C GLN A 160 8.97 29.94 -8.08
N HIS A 161 9.82 28.91 -8.04
CA HIS A 161 10.96 28.80 -8.98
C HIS A 161 11.02 27.48 -9.75
N ILE A 162 9.93 27.09 -10.42
CA ILE A 162 9.98 26.08 -11.49
C ILE A 162 9.65 26.77 -12.82
N PRO A 163 10.57 26.81 -13.80
CA PRO A 163 10.34 27.46 -15.10
C PRO A 163 9.11 26.89 -15.79
N LYS A 164 8.19 27.79 -16.19
CA LYS A 164 6.87 27.50 -16.78
C LYS A 164 6.86 26.86 -18.18
N ASN A 165 7.98 26.32 -18.68
CA ASN A 165 8.12 25.88 -20.08
C ASN A 165 8.54 24.41 -20.24
N SER A 166 7.98 23.48 -19.47
CA SER A 166 8.04 22.06 -19.85
C SER A 166 6.73 21.36 -19.47
N LEU A 167 6.33 20.40 -20.29
CA LEU A 167 5.09 19.62 -20.25
C LEU A 167 4.53 19.36 -18.82
N PRO A 168 3.20 19.18 -18.65
CA PRO A 168 2.52 19.14 -17.34
C PRO A 168 2.99 18.05 -16.36
N MET A 169 3.93 17.18 -16.76
CA MET A 169 4.27 15.92 -16.10
C MET A 169 5.56 15.94 -15.25
N THR A 170 6.07 17.12 -14.88
CA THR A 170 7.30 17.23 -14.08
C THR A 170 7.21 18.16 -12.88
N ARG A 171 6.07 18.17 -12.18
CA ARG A 171 6.00 18.84 -10.87
C ARG A 171 6.67 17.97 -9.80
N ILE A 172 7.73 18.50 -9.18
CA ILE A 172 8.34 17.94 -7.98
C ILE A 172 7.50 18.41 -6.79
N ARG A 173 7.09 17.50 -5.90
CA ARG A 173 6.32 17.86 -4.69
C ARG A 173 6.90 17.18 -3.46
N TYR A 174 6.75 17.82 -2.30
CA TYR A 174 7.23 17.29 -1.02
C TYR A 174 6.22 16.32 -0.40
N CYS A 175 6.68 15.11 -0.06
CA CYS A 175 5.91 14.16 0.71
C CYS A 175 6.23 14.30 2.21
N LYS A 176 5.23 14.67 3.02
CA LYS A 176 5.38 14.81 4.48
C LYS A 176 5.68 13.50 5.21
N TYR A 177 5.21 12.37 4.68
CA TYR A 177 5.41 11.05 5.27
C TYR A 177 6.83 10.54 5.06
N CYS A 178 7.32 10.62 3.81
CA CYS A 178 8.68 10.20 3.45
C CYS A 178 9.74 11.26 3.75
N ARG A 179 9.32 12.50 4.04
CA ARG A 179 10.19 13.68 4.23
C ARG A 179 11.16 13.90 3.07
N ALA A 180 10.65 13.76 1.86
CA ALA A 180 11.45 13.84 0.64
C ALA A 180 10.67 14.50 -0.49
N TYR A 181 11.39 15.14 -1.42
CA TYR A 181 10.86 15.65 -2.67
C TYR A 181 10.80 14.53 -3.71
N ILE A 182 9.64 14.37 -4.35
CA ILE A 182 9.37 13.29 -5.31
C ILE A 182 9.03 13.91 -6.67
N ARG A 183 9.72 13.50 -7.72
CA ARG A 183 9.47 13.91 -9.10
C ARG A 183 8.21 13.26 -9.63
N GLY A 184 7.31 14.08 -10.19
CA GLY A 184 6.01 13.58 -10.66
C GLY A 184 5.23 12.93 -9.53
N PHE A 185 5.39 13.44 -8.30
CA PHE A 185 4.67 12.96 -7.11
C PHE A 185 3.19 12.90 -7.43
N ASP A 186 2.57 11.75 -7.24
CA ASP A 186 1.13 11.58 -7.28
C ASP A 186 0.58 11.59 -5.84
N HIS A 187 0.91 10.56 -5.06
CA HIS A 187 0.51 10.44 -3.66
C HIS A 187 1.48 9.55 -2.86
N HIS A 188 1.37 9.59 -1.53
CA HIS A 188 1.97 8.57 -0.67
C HIS A 188 0.96 7.44 -0.46
N CYS A 189 1.31 6.21 -0.84
CA CYS A 189 0.39 5.08 -0.74
C CYS A 189 0.71 4.24 0.51
N PRO A 190 -0.14 4.25 1.56
CA PRO A 190 0.10 3.44 2.74
C PRO A 190 0.12 1.94 2.43
N ALA A 191 -0.71 1.48 1.48
CA ALA A 191 -0.79 0.08 1.05
C ALA A 191 0.55 -0.46 0.52
N PHE A 192 1.39 0.39 -0.06
CA PHE A 192 2.73 0.03 -0.51
C PHE A 192 3.84 0.60 0.38
N GLY A 193 3.50 1.43 1.36
CA GLY A 193 4.46 2.05 2.27
C GLY A 193 5.45 2.98 1.57
N ASN A 194 5.15 3.40 0.34
CA ASN A 194 6.04 4.17 -0.52
C ASN A 194 5.27 5.27 -1.27
N CYS A 195 5.97 6.26 -1.80
CA CYS A 195 5.37 7.24 -2.70
C CYS A 195 5.10 6.61 -4.07
N ILE A 196 4.05 7.10 -4.73
CA ILE A 196 3.82 6.88 -6.15
C ILE A 196 4.24 8.16 -6.87
N GLY A 197 5.18 8.00 -7.79
CA GLY A 197 5.79 9.10 -8.53
C GLY A 197 6.19 8.68 -9.93
N LYS A 198 6.97 9.52 -10.60
CA LYS A 198 7.29 9.33 -12.02
C LYS A 198 7.91 7.95 -12.33
N ASN A 199 8.77 7.45 -11.44
CA ASN A 199 9.56 6.23 -11.71
C ASN A 199 8.78 4.93 -11.48
N ASN A 200 7.68 4.96 -10.72
CA ASN A 200 6.93 3.75 -10.36
C ASN A 200 5.41 3.83 -10.66
N HIS A 201 4.92 4.93 -11.23
CA HIS A 201 3.50 5.10 -11.55
C HIS A 201 2.96 4.03 -12.51
N LEU A 202 3.73 3.64 -13.54
CA LEU A 202 3.28 2.58 -14.45
C LEU A 202 3.21 1.22 -13.73
N LEU A 203 4.18 0.91 -12.88
CA LEU A 203 4.17 -0.30 -12.06
C LEU A 203 2.98 -0.32 -11.10
N PHE A 204 2.63 0.83 -10.50
CA PHE A 204 1.44 0.98 -9.68
C PHE A 204 0.17 0.60 -10.45
N MET A 205 -0.01 1.13 -11.66
CA MET A 205 -1.17 0.81 -12.50
C MET A 205 -1.19 -0.67 -12.90
N ALA A 206 -0.04 -1.23 -13.28
CA ALA A 206 0.08 -2.65 -13.61
C ALA A 206 -0.27 -3.56 -12.42
N LEU A 207 0.14 -3.19 -11.20
CA LEU A 207 -0.22 -3.90 -9.98
C LEU A 207 -1.71 -3.84 -9.70
N LEU A 208 -2.37 -2.69 -9.85
CA LEU A 208 -3.82 -2.58 -9.67
C LEU A 208 -4.58 -3.52 -10.62
N VAL A 209 -4.18 -3.53 -11.90
CA VAL A 209 -4.76 -4.46 -12.88
C VAL A 209 -4.46 -5.91 -12.49
N GLY A 210 -3.22 -6.22 -12.10
CA GLY A 210 -2.83 -7.56 -11.66
C GLY A 210 -3.63 -8.05 -10.45
N PHE A 211 -3.92 -7.18 -9.47
CA PHE A 211 -4.76 -7.52 -8.32
C PHE A 211 -6.18 -7.89 -8.76
N VAL A 212 -6.77 -7.10 -9.66
CA VAL A 212 -8.11 -7.39 -10.21
C VAL A 212 -8.10 -8.71 -10.99
N MET A 213 -7.06 -8.96 -11.78
CA MET A 213 -6.91 -10.20 -12.55
C MET A 213 -6.79 -11.43 -11.65
N VAL A 214 -5.94 -11.40 -10.61
CA VAL A 214 -5.80 -12.52 -9.67
C VAL A 214 -7.09 -12.81 -8.93
N GLU A 215 -7.81 -11.78 -8.48
CA GLU A 215 -9.11 -11.96 -7.83
C GLU A 215 -10.15 -12.56 -8.79
N ALA A 216 -10.19 -12.10 -10.05
CA ALA A 216 -11.07 -12.66 -11.07
C ALA A 216 -10.73 -14.12 -11.38
N SER A 217 -9.44 -14.43 -11.58
CA SER A 217 -8.93 -15.79 -11.79
C SER A 217 -9.26 -16.69 -10.60
N TYR A 218 -9.10 -16.21 -9.37
CA TYR A 218 -9.40 -16.94 -8.14
C TYR A 218 -10.88 -17.31 -8.05
N ILE A 219 -11.78 -16.35 -8.32
CA ILE A 219 -13.22 -16.58 -8.33
C ILE A 219 -13.60 -17.58 -9.43
N ALA A 220 -13.07 -17.41 -10.65
CA ALA A 220 -13.36 -18.28 -11.79
C ALA A 220 -12.87 -19.73 -11.59
N CYS A 221 -11.74 -19.93 -10.91
CA CYS A 221 -11.26 -21.27 -10.56
C CYS A 221 -12.06 -21.86 -9.40
N SER A 222 -12.44 -21.04 -8.42
CA SER A 222 -13.21 -21.49 -7.25
C SER A 222 -14.63 -21.94 -7.59
N THR A 223 -15.25 -21.38 -8.63
CA THR A 223 -16.58 -21.83 -9.09
C THR A 223 -16.53 -23.18 -9.79
N GLN A 224 -15.40 -23.55 -10.41
CA GLN A 224 -15.21 -24.86 -11.04
C GLN A 224 -15.08 -25.98 -10.00
N CYS A 225 -14.49 -25.71 -8.83
CA CYS A 225 -14.37 -26.68 -7.73
C CYS A 225 -15.71 -27.05 -7.06
N LYS A 226 -16.81 -26.37 -7.37
CA LYS A 226 -18.14 -26.65 -6.78
C LYS A 226 -18.99 -27.59 -7.63
N GLN A 227 -18.49 -28.05 -8.78
CA GLN A 227 -19.11 -29.08 -9.61
C GLN A 227 -18.48 -30.44 -9.34
#